data_AF-B0RKL0-F1
#
_entry.id   AF-B0RKL0-F1
#
_cell.length_a   1.000
_cell.length_b   1.000
_cell.length_c   1.000
_cell.angle_alpha   90.00
_cell.angle_beta   90.00
_cell.angle_gamma   90.00
#
_symmetry.space_group_name_H-M   'P 1'
#
loop_
_entity.id
_entity.type
_entity.pdbx_description
1 polymer ?
#
loop_
_entity_poly.entity_id
_entity_poly.type
_entity_poly.pdbx_seq_one_letter_code
_entity_poly.pdbx_strand_id
1 'polypeptide(L)'
;MQKSTQEIINRFKVRDGVTICVSSSNQHGEQVEIRESGYLVWRAFNWESNFYFELNKNLSYCGTDKVKEVLTEFMRELYENRCWKLAYRDAISKLESIDHKNELTQLCILNNSRATIANLREYLKD
;
A
#
# COMPACT_ATOMS: atom_id res chain seq x y z
N MET A 1 -8.93 -14.38 -1.92
CA MET A 1 -8.93 -14.30 -0.44
C MET A 1 -9.11 -12.84 -0.08
N GLN A 2 -10.12 -12.47 0.69
CA GLN A 2 -10.33 -11.09 1.10
C GLN A 2 -9.22 -10.74 2.11
N LYS A 3 -8.41 -9.70 1.83
CA LYS A 3 -7.38 -9.25 2.78
C LYS A 3 -8.08 -8.79 4.06
N SER A 4 -7.51 -9.12 5.22
CA SER A 4 -8.02 -8.64 6.50
C SER A 4 -7.84 -7.12 6.61
N THR A 5 -8.67 -6.47 7.43
CA THR A 5 -8.55 -5.03 7.72
C THR A 5 -7.15 -4.65 8.19
N GLN A 6 -6.54 -5.49 9.05
CA GLN A 6 -5.20 -5.25 9.56
C GLN A 6 -4.13 -5.34 8.45
N GLU A 7 -4.27 -6.27 7.50
CA GLU A 7 -3.36 -6.36 6.34
C GLU A 7 -3.44 -5.10 5.48
N ILE A 8 -4.64 -4.55 5.28
CA ILE A 8 -4.83 -3.30 4.54
C ILE A 8 -4.17 -2.15 5.28
N ILE A 9 -4.40 -2.02 6.59
CA ILE A 9 -3.78 -0.95 7.41
C ILE A 9 -2.25 -1.07 7.40
N ASN A 10 -1.71 -2.28 7.57
CA ASN A 10 -0.26 -2.52 7.64
C ASN A 10 0.48 -2.19 6.34
N ARG A 11 -0.24 -2.13 5.22
CA ARG A 11 0.31 -1.70 3.93
C ARG A 11 0.71 -0.24 3.90
N PHE A 12 0.09 0.59 4.73
CA PHE A 12 0.33 2.02 4.76
C PHE A 12 1.33 2.40 5.85
N LYS A 13 2.18 3.38 5.54
CA LYS A 13 2.96 4.12 6.53
C LYS A 13 2.22 5.44 6.77
N VAL A 14 1.56 5.55 7.92
CA VAL A 14 0.81 6.76 8.30
C VAL A 14 1.74 7.92 8.63
N ARG A 15 1.31 9.14 8.34
CA ARG A 15 2.05 10.36 8.67
C ARG A 15 2.00 10.67 10.18
N ASP A 16 2.93 11.49 10.63
CA ASP A 16 2.98 11.93 12.02
C ASP A 16 1.68 12.61 12.44
N GLY A 17 1.22 12.32 13.66
CA GLY A 17 -0.04 12.83 14.18
C GLY A 17 -1.30 12.07 13.73
N VAL A 18 -1.18 11.10 12.81
CA VAL A 18 -2.28 10.19 12.45
C VAL A 18 -2.24 8.95 13.32
N THR A 19 -3.40 8.55 13.84
CA THR A 19 -3.58 7.29 14.58
C THR A 19 -4.71 6.49 13.95
N ILE A 20 -4.51 5.17 13.86
CA ILE A 20 -5.53 4.23 13.40
C ILE A 20 -5.79 3.24 14.53
N CYS A 21 -7.06 3.14 14.93
CA CYS A 21 -7.50 2.17 15.92
C CYS A 21 -8.46 1.17 15.27
N VAL A 22 -8.26 -0.11 15.55
CA VAL A 22 -9.18 -1.17 15.17
C VAL A 22 -9.84 -1.68 16.44
N SER A 23 -11.16 -1.58 16.55
CA SER A 23 -11.88 -2.07 17.72
C SER A 23 -11.79 -3.59 17.79
N SER A 24 -11.76 -4.15 19.00
CA SER A 24 -11.98 -5.59 19.17
C SER A 24 -13.31 -5.98 18.52
N SER A 25 -13.31 -7.03 17.69
CA SER A 25 -14.52 -7.53 17.04
C SER A 25 -15.57 -7.84 18.11
N ASN A 26 -16.70 -7.14 18.07
CA ASN A 26 -17.83 -7.37 18.95
C ASN A 26 -19.03 -7.91 18.14
N GLN A 27 -20.20 -8.04 18.77
CA GLN A 27 -21.41 -8.51 18.09
C GLN A 27 -21.83 -7.66 16.87
N HIS A 28 -21.29 -6.44 16.75
CA HIS A 28 -21.51 -5.51 15.64
C HIS A 28 -20.35 -5.49 14.65
N GLY A 29 -19.39 -6.42 14.72
CA GLY A 29 -18.25 -6.49 13.82
C GLY A 29 -17.03 -5.67 14.29
N GLU A 30 -16.11 -5.46 13.36
CA GLU A 30 -14.87 -4.71 13.58
C GLU A 30 -15.06 -3.27 13.09
N GLN A 31 -14.71 -2.30 13.91
CA GLN A 31 -14.72 -0.88 13.57
C GLN A 31 -13.30 -0.37 13.39
N VAL A 32 -13.08 0.44 12.36
CA VAL A 32 -11.83 1.19 12.19
C VAL A 32 -12.10 2.67 12.46
N GLU A 33 -11.21 3.30 13.19
CA GLU A 33 -11.20 4.72 13.46
C GLU A 33 -9.86 5.33 13.04
N ILE A 34 -9.90 6.36 12.20
CA ILE A 34 -8.74 7.15 11.80
C ILE A 34 -8.89 8.54 12.41
N ARG A 35 -7.87 8.96 13.16
CA ARG A 35 -7.77 10.31 13.73
C ARG A 35 -6.52 11.00 13.26
N GLU A 36 -6.59 12.32 13.19
CA GLU A 36 -5.46 13.20 12.93
C GLU A 36 -5.40 14.31 13.98
N SER A 37 -4.26 14.42 14.66
CA SER A 37 -4.06 15.38 15.76
C SER A 37 -5.16 15.32 16.82
N GLY A 38 -5.67 14.11 17.10
CA GLY A 38 -6.76 13.85 18.04
C GLY A 38 -8.19 13.99 17.48
N TYR A 39 -8.35 14.63 16.31
CA TYR A 39 -9.65 14.83 15.67
C TYR A 39 -10.06 13.61 14.85
N LEU A 40 -11.35 13.24 14.92
CA LEU A 40 -11.89 12.14 14.12
C LEU A 40 -11.95 12.54 12.64
N VAL A 41 -11.25 11.78 11.79
CA VAL A 41 -11.23 11.99 10.33
C VAL A 41 -12.23 11.04 9.66
N TRP A 42 -12.16 9.76 9.99
CA TRP A 42 -13.00 8.74 9.38
C TRP A 42 -13.25 7.58 10.33
N ARG A 43 -14.42 6.97 10.24
CA ARG A 43 -14.79 5.77 10.99
C ARG A 43 -15.87 4.99 10.25
N ALA A 44 -15.71 3.67 10.20
CA ALA A 44 -16.71 2.77 9.64
C ALA A 44 -16.56 1.35 10.23
N PHE A 45 -17.61 0.56 10.13
CA PHE A 45 -17.59 -0.86 10.42
C PHE A 45 -17.32 -1.71 9.18
N ASN A 46 -16.68 -2.86 9.37
CA ASN A 46 -16.26 -3.75 8.30
C ASN A 46 -17.39 -4.37 7.45
N TRP A 47 -18.63 -4.38 7.98
CA TRP A 47 -19.82 -4.83 7.26
C TRP A 47 -20.49 -3.72 6.44
N GLU A 48 -20.07 -2.46 6.59
CA GLU A 48 -20.62 -1.36 5.78
C GLU A 48 -20.30 -1.56 4.31
N SER A 49 -21.24 -1.18 3.45
CA SER A 49 -21.01 -1.20 2.01
C SER A 49 -19.82 -0.28 1.66
N ASN A 50 -18.95 -0.75 0.77
CA ASN A 50 -17.73 -0.05 0.36
C ASN A 50 -16.69 0.18 1.47
N PHE A 51 -16.80 -0.46 2.65
CA PHE A 51 -15.86 -0.29 3.75
C PHE A 51 -14.39 -0.35 3.31
N TYR A 52 -13.99 -1.40 2.58
CA TYR A 52 -12.61 -1.58 2.15
C TYR A 52 -12.15 -0.54 1.12
N PHE A 53 -13.06 -0.05 0.28
CA PHE A 53 -12.77 1.01 -0.68
C PHE A 53 -12.50 2.33 0.06
N GLU A 54 -13.41 2.72 0.96
CA GLU A 54 -13.26 3.93 1.76
C GLU A 54 -12.08 3.85 2.73
N LEU A 55 -11.80 2.67 3.31
CA LEU A 55 -10.61 2.45 4.13
C LEU A 55 -9.34 2.73 3.33
N ASN A 56 -9.17 2.11 2.15
CA ASN A 56 -7.98 2.34 1.31
C ASN A 56 -7.83 3.81 0.90
N LYS A 57 -8.94 4.46 0.54
CA LYS A 57 -8.97 5.88 0.18
C LYS A 57 -8.52 6.77 1.35
N ASN A 58 -9.07 6.57 2.54
CA ASN A 58 -8.69 7.35 3.72
C ASN A 58 -7.25 7.09 4.16
N LEU A 59 -6.78 5.84 4.10
CA LEU A 59 -5.37 5.51 4.37
C LEU A 59 -4.42 6.19 3.37
N SER A 60 -4.82 6.28 2.09
CA SER A 60 -4.03 6.96 1.05
C SER A 60 -3.98 8.48 1.24
N TYR A 61 -5.00 9.09 1.88
CA TYR A 61 -4.95 10.50 2.26
C TYR A 61 -4.08 10.77 3.49
N CYS A 62 -4.02 9.82 4.41
CA CYS A 62 -3.35 9.97 5.71
C CYS A 62 -1.94 9.36 5.75
N GLY A 63 -1.47 8.74 4.67
CA GLY A 63 -0.17 8.08 4.64
C GLY A 63 0.26 7.66 3.24
N THR A 64 1.36 6.92 3.19
CA THR A 64 1.94 6.42 1.94
C THR A 64 1.78 4.90 1.87
N ASP A 65 1.32 4.39 0.74
CA ASP A 65 1.37 2.95 0.45
C ASP A 65 2.84 2.54 0.28
N LYS A 66 3.32 1.65 1.17
CA LYS A 66 4.71 1.20 1.20
C LYS A 66 5.17 0.55 -0.11
N VAL A 67 4.27 -0.15 -0.81
CA VAL A 67 4.57 -0.76 -2.11
C VAL A 67 4.69 0.31 -3.17
N LYS A 68 3.76 1.29 -3.22
CA LYS A 68 3.84 2.41 -4.17
C LYS A 68 5.08 3.28 -3.94
N GLU A 69 5.49 3.49 -2.69
CA GLU A 69 6.72 4.19 -2.34
C GLU A 69 7.95 3.50 -2.95
N VAL A 70 8.11 2.20 -2.67
CA VAL A 70 9.21 1.39 -3.22
C VAL A 70 9.18 1.35 -4.75
N LEU A 71 8.00 1.25 -5.36
CA LEU A 71 7.84 1.26 -6.81
C LEU A 71 8.21 2.60 -7.44
N THR A 72 7.89 3.71 -6.77
CA THR A 72 8.26 5.04 -7.24
C THR A 72 9.77 5.22 -7.23
N GLU A 73 10.45 4.78 -6.16
CA GLU A 73 11.90 4.78 -6.09
C GLU A 73 12.53 3.86 -7.13
N PHE A 74 12.00 2.64 -7.29
CA PHE A 74 12.45 1.69 -8.31
C PHE A 74 12.37 2.30 -9.72
N MET A 75 11.24 2.93 -10.05
CA MET A 75 11.06 3.61 -11.35
C MET A 75 12.07 4.74 -11.55
N ARG A 76 12.36 5.52 -10.52
CA ARG A 76 13.39 6.56 -10.56
C ARG A 76 14.77 5.97 -10.86
N GLU A 77 15.16 4.91 -10.14
CA GLU A 77 16.43 4.21 -10.36
C GLU A 77 16.54 3.59 -11.76
N LEU A 78 15.45 3.07 -12.31
CA LEU A 78 15.42 2.58 -13.70
C LEU A 78 15.73 3.70 -14.71
N TYR A 79 15.20 4.90 -14.50
CA TYR A 79 15.49 6.04 -15.38
C TYR A 79 16.94 6.52 -15.26
N GLU A 80 17.48 6.56 -14.04
CA GLU A 80 18.83 7.06 -13.76
C GLU A 80 19.93 6.07 -14.17
N ASN A 81 19.82 4.81 -13.75
CA ASN A 81 20.92 3.85 -13.82
C ASN A 81 20.80 2.81 -14.94
N ARG A 82 19.63 2.73 -15.61
CA ARG A 82 19.31 1.79 -16.73
C ARG A 82 19.54 0.30 -16.43
N CYS A 83 19.84 -0.10 -15.20
CA CYS A 83 20.08 -1.49 -14.82
C CYS A 83 18.91 -2.05 -14.00
N TRP A 84 17.98 -2.71 -14.70
CA TRP A 84 16.75 -3.21 -14.09
C TRP A 84 16.97 -4.27 -13.01
N LYS A 85 17.98 -5.13 -13.16
CA LYS A 85 18.27 -6.20 -12.20
C LYS A 85 18.72 -5.65 -10.85
N LEU A 86 19.56 -4.61 -10.85
CA LEU A 86 20.08 -3.99 -9.62
C LEU A 86 18.97 -3.23 -8.91
N ALA A 87 18.25 -2.37 -9.64
CA ALA A 87 17.13 -1.62 -9.09
C ALA A 87 16.04 -2.56 -8.53
N TYR A 88 15.78 -3.69 -9.18
CA TYR A 88 14.80 -4.67 -8.71
C TYR A 88 15.26 -5.33 -7.41
N ARG A 89 16.53 -5.75 -7.34
CA ARG A 89 17.11 -6.35 -6.14
C ARG A 89 17.04 -5.38 -4.95
N ASP A 90 17.35 -4.11 -5.18
CA ASP A 90 17.36 -3.08 -4.15
C ASP A 90 15.93 -2.69 -3.73
N ALA A 91 14.96 -2.74 -4.64
CA ALA A 91 13.54 -2.58 -4.30
C ALA A 91 13.01 -3.75 -3.45
N ILE A 92 13.35 -4.99 -3.81
CA ILE A 92 12.94 -6.19 -3.05
C ILE A 92 13.53 -6.19 -1.63
N SER A 93 14.75 -5.69 -1.44
CA SER A 93 15.39 -5.66 -0.11
C SER A 93 14.75 -4.65 0.85
N LYS A 94 14.11 -3.59 0.33
CA LYS A 94 13.37 -2.59 1.12
C LYS A 94 12.00 -3.09 1.59
N LEU A 95 11.48 -4.15 0.99
CA LEU A 95 10.20 -4.73 1.41
C LEU A 95 10.45 -5.77 2.51
N GLU A 96 9.73 -5.66 3.62
CA GLU A 96 9.82 -6.63 4.72
C GLU A 96 8.85 -7.81 4.50
N SER A 97 7.61 -7.51 4.07
CA SER A 97 6.56 -8.51 3.84
C SER A 97 6.83 -9.34 2.59
N ILE A 98 6.70 -10.66 2.73
CA ILE A 98 6.78 -11.60 1.60
C ILE A 98 5.69 -11.33 0.56
N ASP A 99 4.50 -10.91 0.99
CA ASP A 99 3.39 -10.61 0.08
C ASP A 99 3.68 -9.38 -0.77
N HIS A 100 4.29 -8.35 -0.18
CA HIS A 100 4.72 -7.17 -0.93
C HIS A 100 5.83 -7.51 -1.93
N LYS A 101 6.77 -8.39 -1.56
CA LYS A 101 7.81 -8.87 -2.49
C LYS A 101 7.19 -9.65 -3.65
N ASN A 102 6.22 -10.51 -3.37
CA ASN A 102 5.52 -11.28 -4.38
C ASN A 102 4.75 -10.35 -5.33
N GLU A 103 4.06 -9.34 -4.80
CA GLU A 103 3.35 -8.32 -5.60
C GLU A 103 4.31 -7.56 -6.52
N LEU A 104 5.44 -7.06 -5.99
CA LEU A 104 6.48 -6.42 -6.79
C LEU A 104 7.02 -7.36 -7.88
N THR A 105 7.26 -8.63 -7.53
CA THR A 105 7.73 -9.64 -8.48
C THR A 105 6.73 -9.76 -9.62
N GLN A 106 5.43 -9.93 -9.33
CA GLN A 106 4.37 -10.08 -10.34
C GLN A 106 4.29 -8.88 -11.28
N LEU A 107 4.42 -7.66 -10.76
CA LEU A 107 4.45 -6.44 -11.56
C LEU A 107 5.67 -6.36 -12.50
N CYS A 108 6.76 -7.03 -12.12
CA CYS A 108 8.05 -7.03 -12.81
C CYS A 108 8.35 -8.34 -13.60
N ILE A 109 7.39 -9.29 -13.71
CA ILE A 109 7.60 -10.60 -14.37
C ILE A 109 8.01 -10.47 -15.85
N LEU A 110 7.73 -9.33 -16.48
CA LEU A 110 8.00 -9.17 -17.89
C LEU A 110 9.51 -9.13 -18.16
N ASN A 111 9.98 -10.06 -18.99
CA ASN A 111 11.37 -10.12 -19.51
C ASN A 111 11.81 -8.88 -20.32
N ASN A 112 10.97 -7.84 -20.39
CA ASN A 112 11.20 -6.60 -21.11
C ASN A 112 11.02 -5.40 -20.17
N SER A 113 12.07 -4.59 -20.06
CA SER A 113 12.09 -3.39 -19.22
C SER A 113 11.05 -2.35 -19.65
N ARG A 114 10.75 -2.20 -20.94
CA ARG A 114 9.72 -1.26 -21.43
C ARG A 114 8.32 -1.65 -20.98
N ALA A 115 8.01 -2.95 -21.05
CA ALA A 115 6.70 -3.45 -20.68
C ALA A 115 6.52 -3.41 -19.15
N THR A 116 7.57 -3.72 -18.39
CA THR A 116 7.60 -3.51 -16.93
C THR A 116 7.36 -2.03 -16.57
N ILE A 117 8.07 -1.10 -17.21
CA ILE A 117 7.90 0.34 -17.00
C ILE A 117 6.46 0.79 -17.32
N ALA A 118 5.84 0.25 -18.38
CA ALA A 118 4.46 0.57 -18.73
C ALA A 118 3.47 0.09 -17.65
N ASN A 119 3.58 -1.16 -17.21
CA ASN A 119 2.73 -1.72 -16.16
C ASN A 119 2.85 -0.95 -14.84
N LEU A 120 4.09 -0.61 -14.45
CA LEU A 120 4.32 0.14 -13.23
C LEU A 120 3.76 1.56 -13.28
N ARG A 121 3.83 2.22 -14.44
CA ARG A 121 3.21 3.53 -14.64
C ARG A 121 1.68 3.46 -14.53
N GLU A 122 1.06 2.38 -15.00
CA GLU A 122 -0.38 2.19 -14.86
C GLU A 122 -0.75 1.98 -13.39
N TYR A 123 -0.05 1.08 -12.71
CA TYR A 123 -0.25 0.79 -11.29
C TYR A 123 -0.07 2.01 -10.37
N LEU A 124 0.84 2.93 -10.71
CA LEU A 124 1.12 4.14 -9.92
C LEU A 124 0.17 5.31 -10.22
N LYS A 125 -0.70 5.23 -11.24
CA LYS A 125 -1.66 6.29 -11.58
C LYS A 125 -2.97 6.20 -10.79
N ASP A 126 -3.34 4.99 -10.37
CA ASP A 126 -4.42 4.72 -9.42
C ASP A 126 -3.91 4.92 -7.98
#